data_AF-A0A1E3PTZ4-F1
#
_entry.id   AF-A0A1E3PTZ4-F1
#
_cell.length_a   1.000
_cell.length_b   1.000
_cell.length_c   1.000
_cell.angle_alpha   90.00
_cell.angle_beta   90.00
_cell.angle_gamma   90.00
#
_symmetry.space_group_name_H-M   'P 1'
#
loop_
_entity.id
_entity.type
_entity.pdbx_description
1 polymer ?
#
loop_
_entity_poly.entity_id
_entity_poly.type
_entity_poly.pdbx_seq_one_letter_code
_entity_poly.pdbx_strand_id
1 'polypeptide(L)'
;MADDSLPDYKALWRQAEEARRQAEEARRQAEEGTRRTTFEEFIRACHNLLSLQVEVGDKYLSTKGSLTKPTGRLCPQRLRNWADCLDSQQQLYNSVRNFLHAPEVDAPRLFSSVHSLEDLRRNHCSRPLRSEKDLETYEQLAVEDNVRYVIAELCKIPDAREEFKLEDGVQFDNHANALTDAESDKPDVKDQSSVRLPVPDKFFYRVKGNTNTLFTTAEYKPPHKLSVESLCAGLRPMDFYEKVVQTVKIPTNRDEKLRYYAEQLTGSALVQQYNVMIRKGLEYSYITNGLALVLLRVCSDDPSTLYYCLCEPNREVGLADDKSLKQPRTAVSRVLCLCLMSLRSRTRKQRWRNRAIRQLHTWNMDFDYAWAQIPEDERRQTPPSSESQVSEYLASSLSESPQPDHRRPNTRSQTGCRPQETMHPSESMDSSDSDPNQASSGRKRPLNLITSLPPS
;
A
#
# COMPACT_ATOMS: atom_id res chain seq x y z
N MET A 1 29.89 60.72 -37.68
CA MET A 1 30.77 60.17 -36.63
C MET A 1 30.20 58.81 -36.29
N ALA A 2 30.89 57.73 -36.64
CA ALA A 2 30.51 56.38 -36.26
C ALA A 2 30.99 56.19 -34.81
N ASP A 3 30.04 55.94 -33.91
CA ASP A 3 30.33 55.67 -32.50
C ASP A 3 30.78 54.21 -32.37
N ASP A 4 32.08 53.97 -32.54
CA ASP A 4 32.73 52.68 -32.25
C ASP A 4 32.80 52.52 -30.72
N SER A 5 31.64 52.20 -30.14
CA SER A 5 31.51 51.68 -28.78
C SER A 5 32.22 50.32 -28.72
N LEU A 6 33.49 50.33 -28.31
CA LEU A 6 34.26 49.12 -28.04
C LEU A 6 33.49 48.24 -27.03
N PRO A 7 33.23 46.96 -27.33
CA PRO A 7 32.52 46.08 -26.41
C PRO A 7 33.25 46.02 -25.06
N ASP A 8 32.51 46.11 -23.96
CA ASP A 8 33.06 45.84 -22.64
C ASP A 8 33.39 44.34 -22.54
N TYR A 9 34.58 43.96 -22.99
CA TYR A 9 35.09 42.59 -22.98
C TYR A 9 35.10 42.00 -21.57
N LYS A 10 35.17 42.82 -20.51
CA LYS A 10 35.12 42.35 -19.12
C LYS A 10 33.70 42.02 -18.68
N ALA A 11 32.70 42.76 -19.16
CA ALA A 11 31.29 42.41 -18.97
C ALA A 11 30.91 41.15 -19.76
N LEU A 12 31.35 41.07 -21.03
CA LEU A 12 31.12 39.88 -21.88
C LEU A 12 31.76 38.61 -21.29
N TRP A 13 32.98 38.72 -20.76
CA TRP A 13 33.67 37.59 -20.11
C TRP A 13 32.94 37.12 -18.85
N ARG A 14 32.48 38.04 -17.99
CA ARG A 14 31.69 37.69 -16.80
C ARG A 14 30.34 37.05 -17.16
N GLN A 15 29.66 37.57 -18.18
CA GLN A 15 28.42 36.99 -18.67
C GLN A 15 28.62 35.57 -19.23
N ALA A 16 29.72 35.33 -19.96
CA ALA A 16 30.07 34.01 -20.46
C ALA A 16 30.43 33.02 -19.34
N GLU A 17 31.12 33.47 -18.30
CA GLU A 17 31.48 32.64 -17.14
C GLU A 17 30.24 32.27 -16.30
N GLU A 18 29.33 33.22 -16.07
CA GLU A 18 28.04 32.97 -15.42
C GLU A 18 27.16 32.02 -16.23
N ALA A 19 27.07 32.22 -17.55
CA ALA A 19 26.33 31.32 -18.43
C ALA A 19 26.92 29.90 -18.43
N ARG A 20 28.26 29.78 -18.39
CA ARG A 20 28.94 28.47 -18.28
C ARG A 20 28.65 27.81 -16.94
N ARG A 21 28.70 28.55 -15.84
CA ARG A 21 28.38 28.03 -14.49
C ARG A 21 26.93 27.55 -14.42
N GLN A 22 25.99 28.34 -14.94
CA GLN A 22 24.58 27.97 -15.03
C GLN A 22 24.36 26.75 -15.91
N ALA A 23 25.02 26.67 -17.06
CA ALA A 23 24.94 25.51 -17.95
C ALA A 23 25.52 24.24 -17.31
N GLU A 24 26.63 24.36 -16.58
CA GLU A 24 27.25 23.25 -15.86
C GLU A 24 26.40 22.78 -14.67
N GLU A 25 25.82 23.71 -13.92
CA GLU A 25 24.88 23.41 -12.83
C GLU A 25 23.60 22.75 -13.35
N ALA A 26 23.02 23.27 -14.44
CA ALA A 26 21.86 22.68 -15.09
C ALA A 26 22.16 21.28 -15.63
N ARG A 27 23.34 21.08 -16.23
CA ARG A 27 23.77 19.75 -16.70
C ARG A 27 23.91 18.79 -15.53
N ARG A 28 24.55 19.21 -14.44
CA ARG A 28 24.71 18.38 -13.24
C ARG A 28 23.36 18.03 -12.61
N GLN A 29 22.42 18.97 -12.55
CA GLN A 29 21.06 18.70 -12.05
C GLN A 29 20.31 17.72 -12.96
N ALA A 30 20.44 17.83 -14.28
CA ALA A 30 19.83 16.91 -15.23
C ALA A 30 20.44 15.50 -15.14
N GLU A 31 21.77 15.40 -15.03
CA GLU A 31 22.50 14.14 -14.82
C GLU A 31 22.08 13.48 -13.49
N GLU A 32 21.98 14.26 -12.42
CA GLU A 32 21.55 13.78 -11.11
C GLU A 32 20.08 13.33 -11.10
N GLY A 33 19.19 14.06 -11.77
CA GLY A 33 17.77 13.68 -11.86
C GLY A 33 17.52 12.42 -12.70
N THR A 34 18.37 12.17 -13.70
CA THR A 34 18.26 11.02 -14.60
C THR A 34 19.09 9.81 -14.17
N ARG A 35 19.96 9.94 -13.15
CA ARG A 35 20.72 8.80 -12.63
C ARG A 35 19.79 7.74 -12.05
N ARG A 36 20.16 6.48 -12.24
CA ARG A 36 19.49 5.35 -11.59
C ARG A 36 19.64 5.42 -10.07
N THR A 37 18.60 4.99 -9.37
CA THR A 37 18.56 5.00 -7.91
C THR A 37 19.18 3.73 -7.33
N THR A 38 19.74 3.84 -6.12
CA THR A 38 20.00 2.67 -5.27
C THR A 38 18.68 2.07 -4.77
N PHE A 39 18.71 0.88 -4.15
CA PHE A 39 17.51 0.28 -3.59
C PHE A 39 16.79 1.19 -2.57
N GLU A 40 17.54 1.85 -1.68
CA GLU A 40 16.94 2.70 -0.65
C GLU A 40 16.41 4.02 -1.21
N GLU A 41 17.14 4.63 -2.15
CA GLU A 41 16.67 5.80 -2.90
C GLU A 41 15.39 5.47 -3.67
N PHE A 42 15.32 4.28 -4.28
CA PHE A 42 14.16 3.81 -5.04
C PHE A 42 12.94 3.62 -4.15
N ILE A 43 13.05 2.86 -3.05
CA ILE A 43 11.93 2.63 -2.13
C ILE A 43 11.42 3.95 -1.53
N ARG A 44 12.34 4.86 -1.19
CA ARG A 44 12.00 6.22 -0.73
C ARG A 44 11.26 7.02 -1.81
N ALA A 45 11.77 7.01 -3.04
CA ALA A 45 11.15 7.73 -4.15
C ALA A 45 9.75 7.18 -4.49
N CYS A 46 9.56 5.87 -4.52
CA CYS A 46 8.25 5.24 -4.68
C CYS A 46 7.28 5.70 -3.58
N HIS A 47 7.72 5.72 -2.33
CA HIS A 47 6.86 6.18 -1.24
C HIS A 47 6.52 7.66 -1.36
N ASN A 48 7.52 8.53 -1.53
CA ASN A 48 7.33 9.98 -1.51
C ASN A 48 6.55 10.50 -2.74
N LEU A 49 6.81 9.92 -3.91
CA LEU A 49 6.24 10.37 -5.18
C LEU A 49 4.94 9.63 -5.51
N LEU A 50 4.78 8.37 -5.14
CA LEU A 50 3.62 7.57 -5.56
C LEU A 50 2.64 7.32 -4.41
N SER A 51 3.14 6.87 -3.25
CA SER A 51 2.29 6.51 -2.10
C SER A 51 1.70 7.72 -1.37
N LEU A 52 2.53 8.70 -1.01
CA LEU A 52 2.11 9.90 -0.28
C LEU A 52 1.26 10.86 -1.14
N GLN A 53 1.41 10.79 -2.46
CA GLN A 53 0.71 11.67 -3.40
C GLN A 53 -0.64 11.10 -3.85
N VAL A 54 -1.05 9.92 -3.35
CA VAL A 54 -2.32 9.32 -3.74
C VAL A 54 -3.48 10.12 -3.14
N GLU A 55 -4.42 10.51 -3.98
CA GLU A 55 -5.60 11.26 -3.56
C GLU A 55 -6.84 10.36 -3.58
N VAL A 56 -7.68 10.48 -2.54
CA VAL A 56 -9.01 9.86 -2.55
C VAL A 56 -9.97 10.83 -3.20
N GLY A 57 -10.65 10.38 -4.26
CA GLY A 57 -11.65 11.21 -4.91
C GLY A 57 -12.90 11.39 -4.04
N ASP A 58 -13.63 12.48 -4.32
CA ASP A 58 -14.90 12.72 -3.65
C ASP A 58 -15.86 11.52 -3.81
N LYS A 59 -16.42 11.04 -2.69
CA LYS A 59 -17.41 9.96 -2.64
C LYS A 59 -18.63 10.26 -3.52
N TYR A 60 -19.00 11.53 -3.75
CA TYR A 60 -20.11 11.90 -4.65
C TYR A 60 -19.79 11.72 -6.13
N LEU A 61 -18.51 11.79 -6.50
CA LEU A 61 -18.02 11.61 -7.87
C LEU A 61 -17.49 10.19 -8.11
N SER A 62 -17.60 9.31 -7.11
CA SER A 62 -17.07 7.95 -7.14
C SER A 62 -18.13 6.93 -7.58
N THR A 63 -17.67 5.78 -8.09
CA THR A 63 -18.59 4.74 -8.60
C THR A 63 -19.47 4.19 -7.48
N LYS A 64 -20.78 4.16 -7.71
CA LYS A 64 -21.80 3.64 -6.78
C LYS A 64 -21.99 2.12 -6.83
N GLY A 65 -21.10 1.39 -7.51
CA GLY A 65 -21.24 -0.05 -7.71
C GLY A 65 -21.41 -0.81 -6.39
N SER A 66 -22.25 -1.84 -6.39
CA SER A 66 -22.47 -2.68 -5.21
C SER A 66 -21.16 -3.30 -4.72
N LEU A 67 -21.08 -3.57 -3.42
CA LEU A 67 -20.00 -4.37 -2.87
C LEU A 67 -20.14 -5.80 -3.38
N THR A 68 -19.01 -6.48 -3.56
CA THR A 68 -19.04 -7.87 -3.98
C THR A 68 -19.77 -8.72 -2.94
N LYS A 69 -20.74 -9.53 -3.39
CA LYS A 69 -21.59 -10.32 -2.51
C LYS A 69 -20.78 -11.48 -1.91
N PRO A 70 -20.69 -11.60 -0.58
CA PRO A 70 -20.03 -12.74 0.05
C PRO A 70 -20.88 -14.02 -0.01
N THR A 71 -22.16 -13.91 -0.41
CA THR A 71 -23.10 -15.03 -0.44
C THR A 71 -22.57 -16.22 -1.25
N GLY A 72 -22.62 -17.43 -0.67
CA GLY A 72 -22.11 -18.64 -1.28
C GLY A 72 -20.58 -18.82 -1.20
N ARG A 73 -19.87 -17.92 -0.52
CA ARG A 73 -18.41 -18.02 -0.34
C ARG A 73 -18.04 -18.63 1.00
N LEU A 74 -16.93 -19.37 1.00
CA LEU A 74 -16.34 -19.93 2.21
C LEU A 74 -15.93 -18.79 3.15
N CYS A 75 -16.23 -18.91 4.43
CA CYS A 75 -15.88 -17.92 5.44
C CYS A 75 -15.00 -18.53 6.55
N PRO A 76 -14.08 -17.75 7.13
CA PRO A 76 -13.33 -18.20 8.28
C PRO A 76 -14.26 -18.30 9.50
N GLN A 77 -13.95 -19.22 10.41
CA GLN A 77 -14.64 -19.30 11.70
C GLN A 77 -14.11 -18.25 12.66
N ARG A 78 -12.80 -17.99 12.63
CA ARG A 78 -12.10 -17.06 13.53
C ARG A 78 -11.27 -16.07 12.73
N LEU A 79 -11.26 -14.83 13.19
CA LEU A 79 -10.35 -13.78 12.74
C LEU A 79 -9.38 -13.48 13.89
N ARG A 80 -8.08 -13.52 13.61
CA ARG A 80 -7.02 -13.32 14.62
C ARG A 80 -5.91 -12.41 14.10
N ASN A 81 -5.24 -11.71 15.01
CA ASN A 81 -4.03 -10.95 14.66
C ASN A 81 -2.92 -11.90 14.23
N TRP A 82 -2.20 -11.52 13.17
CA TRP A 82 -0.97 -12.16 12.77
C TRP A 82 0.20 -11.55 13.55
N ALA A 83 0.45 -12.10 14.74
CA ALA A 83 1.37 -11.52 15.72
C ALA A 83 2.82 -11.35 15.20
N ASP A 84 3.38 -12.35 14.54
CA ASP A 84 4.76 -12.38 14.04
C ASP A 84 4.91 -11.80 12.62
N CYS A 85 3.87 -11.14 12.09
CA CYS A 85 3.87 -10.66 10.70
C CYS A 85 4.98 -9.63 10.45
N LEU A 86 5.12 -8.64 11.34
CA LEU A 86 6.09 -7.55 11.16
C LEU A 86 7.52 -8.05 11.26
N ASP A 87 7.80 -8.94 12.22
CA ASP A 87 9.13 -9.55 12.38
C ASP A 87 9.50 -10.43 11.18
N SER A 88 8.55 -11.24 10.70
CA SER A 88 8.73 -12.06 9.50
C SER A 88 9.03 -11.19 8.26
N GLN A 89 8.30 -10.08 8.12
CA GLN A 89 8.54 -9.10 7.05
C GLN A 89 9.92 -8.45 7.20
N GLN A 90 10.31 -8.07 8.41
CA GLN A 90 11.60 -7.43 8.69
C GLN A 90 12.79 -8.35 8.37
N GLN A 91 12.71 -9.63 8.75
CA GLN A 91 13.77 -10.61 8.46
C GLN A 91 14.00 -10.77 6.95
N LEU A 92 12.92 -10.90 6.17
CA LEU A 92 12.99 -10.97 4.72
C LEU A 92 13.53 -9.67 4.11
N TYR A 93 13.04 -8.53 4.59
CA TYR A 93 13.48 -7.23 4.10
C TYR A 93 14.98 -6.99 4.38
N ASN A 94 15.48 -7.43 5.52
CA ASN A 94 16.92 -7.39 5.83
C ASN A 94 17.72 -8.23 4.83
N SER A 95 17.25 -9.43 4.47
CA SER A 95 17.90 -10.26 3.47
C SER A 95 17.90 -9.59 2.08
N VAL A 96 16.76 -9.05 1.64
CA VAL A 96 16.67 -8.27 0.39
C VAL A 96 17.67 -7.12 0.38
N ARG A 97 17.74 -6.36 1.48
CA ARG A 97 18.73 -5.30 1.64
C ARG A 97 20.14 -5.85 1.52
N ASN A 98 20.48 -6.96 2.17
CA ASN A 98 21.83 -7.53 2.08
C ASN A 98 22.24 -7.89 0.63
N PHE A 99 21.30 -8.32 -0.22
CA PHE A 99 21.59 -8.61 -1.63
C PHE A 99 21.67 -7.36 -2.52
N LEU A 100 20.89 -6.32 -2.21
CA LEU A 100 20.77 -5.13 -3.06
C LEU A 100 21.53 -3.90 -2.54
N HIS A 101 22.07 -3.98 -1.33
CA HIS A 101 22.85 -2.94 -0.68
C HIS A 101 24.34 -3.31 -0.71
N ALA A 102 25.17 -2.37 -1.17
CA ALA A 102 26.62 -2.38 -0.97
C ALA A 102 27.00 -1.11 -0.17
N PRO A 103 28.23 -1.00 0.40
CA PRO A 103 28.68 0.22 1.07
C PRO A 103 28.44 1.46 0.20
N GLU A 104 28.08 2.61 0.81
CA GLU A 104 27.57 3.81 0.13
C GLU A 104 28.42 4.31 -1.05
N VAL A 105 29.73 4.04 -1.05
CA VAL A 105 30.66 4.44 -2.12
C VAL A 105 30.43 3.63 -3.42
N ASP A 106 29.92 2.40 -3.32
CA ASP A 106 29.74 1.45 -4.43
C ASP A 106 28.30 0.88 -4.53
N ALA A 107 27.31 1.53 -3.90
CA ALA A 107 25.93 1.03 -3.89
C ALA A 107 25.37 0.89 -5.33
N PRO A 108 24.89 -0.31 -5.72
CA PRO A 108 24.51 -0.55 -7.10
C PRO A 108 23.24 0.22 -7.48
N ARG A 109 23.32 0.99 -8.56
CA ARG A 109 22.25 1.85 -9.07
C ARG A 109 21.36 1.10 -10.06
N LEU A 110 20.55 0.20 -9.54
CA LEU A 110 19.79 -0.79 -10.32
C LEU A 110 18.34 -0.37 -10.61
N PHE A 111 17.88 0.77 -10.11
CA PHE A 111 16.45 1.11 -10.17
C PHE A 111 16.19 2.39 -10.96
N SER A 112 14.91 2.61 -11.31
CA SER A 112 14.46 3.78 -12.06
C SER A 112 14.95 5.09 -11.44
N SER A 113 15.25 6.08 -12.26
CA SER A 113 15.63 7.40 -11.75
C SER A 113 14.46 8.08 -11.05
N VAL A 114 14.76 9.05 -10.18
CA VAL A 114 13.73 9.87 -9.53
C VAL A 114 12.88 10.58 -10.58
N HIS A 115 13.51 11.13 -11.62
CA HIS A 115 12.81 11.78 -12.73
C HIS A 115 11.81 10.84 -13.43
N SER A 116 12.18 9.58 -13.70
CA SER A 116 11.26 8.61 -14.31
C SER A 116 10.06 8.28 -13.40
N LEU A 117 10.26 8.24 -12.08
CA LEU A 117 9.16 8.04 -11.12
C LEU A 117 8.26 9.28 -11.02
N GLU A 118 8.82 10.48 -11.15
CA GLU A 118 8.04 11.72 -11.23
C GLU A 118 7.18 11.78 -12.51
N ASP A 119 7.73 11.34 -13.65
CA ASP A 119 6.97 11.23 -14.89
C ASP A 119 5.84 10.22 -14.79
N LEU A 120 6.13 9.03 -14.22
CA LEU A 120 5.11 8.02 -13.94
C LEU A 120 3.98 8.61 -13.08
N ARG A 121 4.32 9.34 -12.02
CA ARG A 121 3.35 10.02 -11.16
C ARG A 121 2.49 11.01 -11.95
N ARG A 122 3.12 11.95 -12.66
CA ARG A 122 2.43 13.02 -13.40
C ARG A 122 1.47 12.46 -14.44
N ASN A 123 1.90 11.42 -15.15
CA ASN A 123 1.15 10.89 -16.29
C ASN A 123 0.08 9.88 -15.88
N HIS A 124 0.29 9.11 -14.80
CA HIS A 124 -0.54 7.94 -14.52
C HIS A 124 -1.08 7.82 -13.09
N CYS A 125 -0.39 8.36 -12.08
CA CYS A 125 -0.78 8.20 -10.67
C CYS A 125 -1.37 9.46 -10.03
N SER A 126 -1.52 10.57 -10.76
CA SER A 126 -2.07 11.84 -10.23
C SER A 126 -3.61 11.86 -10.20
N ARG A 127 -4.28 10.82 -10.69
CA ARG A 127 -5.73 10.76 -10.73
C ARG A 127 -6.28 10.30 -9.37
N PRO A 128 -7.27 11.00 -8.78
CA PRO A 128 -7.88 10.56 -7.53
C PRO A 128 -8.59 9.19 -7.68
N LEU A 129 -8.48 8.36 -6.64
CA LEU A 129 -9.11 7.04 -6.57
C LEU A 129 -10.63 7.18 -6.45
N ARG A 130 -11.37 7.02 -7.56
CA ARG A 130 -12.84 7.16 -7.64
C ARG A 130 -13.56 5.88 -8.07
N SER A 131 -12.82 4.87 -8.49
CA SER A 131 -13.35 3.63 -9.03
C SER A 131 -12.40 2.46 -8.76
N GLU A 132 -12.91 1.23 -8.95
CA GLU A 132 -12.07 0.02 -8.93
C GLU A 132 -10.97 0.09 -10.01
N LYS A 133 -11.27 0.67 -11.18
CA LYS A 133 -10.27 0.79 -12.25
C LYS A 133 -9.15 1.79 -11.92
N ASP A 134 -9.49 2.88 -11.22
CA ASP A 134 -8.49 3.84 -10.75
C ASP A 134 -7.55 3.17 -9.74
N LEU A 135 -8.10 2.40 -8.79
CA LEU A 135 -7.31 1.63 -7.83
C LEU A 135 -6.45 0.56 -8.50
N GLU A 136 -7.02 -0.24 -9.41
CA GLU A 136 -6.29 -1.25 -10.17
C GLU A 136 -5.08 -0.66 -10.92
N THR A 137 -5.29 0.49 -11.57
CA THR A 137 -4.23 1.20 -12.32
C THR A 137 -3.14 1.71 -11.37
N TYR A 138 -3.54 2.29 -10.24
CA TYR A 138 -2.60 2.74 -9.21
C TYR A 138 -1.79 1.58 -8.64
N GLU A 139 -2.43 0.50 -8.18
CA GLU A 139 -1.74 -0.66 -7.60
C GLU A 139 -0.75 -1.25 -8.58
N GLN A 140 -1.17 -1.45 -9.84
CA GLN A 140 -0.30 -1.99 -10.88
C GLN A 140 0.97 -1.15 -11.07
N LEU A 141 0.83 0.16 -11.26
CA LEU A 141 1.94 1.02 -11.65
C LEU A 141 2.78 1.51 -10.45
N ALA A 142 2.12 1.86 -9.35
CA ALA A 142 2.77 2.46 -8.19
C ALA A 142 3.37 1.42 -7.24
N VAL A 143 2.80 0.21 -7.18
CA VAL A 143 3.21 -0.81 -6.21
C VAL A 143 3.75 -2.04 -6.92
N GLU A 144 2.92 -2.71 -7.71
CA GLU A 144 3.19 -4.07 -8.20
C GLU A 144 4.31 -4.11 -9.24
N ASP A 145 4.34 -3.21 -10.21
CA ASP A 145 5.43 -3.14 -11.18
C ASP A 145 6.77 -2.81 -10.50
N ASN A 146 6.75 -1.94 -9.49
CA ASN A 146 7.93 -1.63 -8.69
C ASN A 146 8.41 -2.85 -7.89
N VAL A 147 7.50 -3.64 -7.31
CA VAL A 147 7.83 -4.93 -6.69
C VAL A 147 8.42 -5.91 -7.72
N ARG A 148 7.83 -5.99 -8.91
CA ARG A 148 8.31 -6.86 -9.99
C ARG A 148 9.72 -6.47 -10.44
N TYR A 149 10.04 -5.18 -10.52
CA TYR A 149 11.39 -4.71 -10.83
C TYR A 149 12.40 -5.13 -9.75
N VAL A 150 12.05 -5.00 -8.47
CA VAL A 150 12.92 -5.47 -7.38
C VAL A 150 13.15 -6.98 -7.46
N ILE A 151 12.11 -7.77 -7.68
CA ILE A 151 12.24 -9.23 -7.84
C ILE A 151 13.09 -9.57 -9.06
N ALA A 152 12.96 -8.83 -10.17
CA ALA A 152 13.77 -9.06 -11.38
C ALA A 152 15.26 -8.81 -11.14
N GLU A 153 15.63 -7.81 -10.34
CA GLU A 153 17.03 -7.59 -9.94
C GLU A 153 17.54 -8.70 -9.01
N LEU A 154 16.72 -9.13 -8.03
CA LEU A 154 17.05 -10.28 -7.18
C LEU A 154 17.23 -11.57 -7.99
N CYS A 155 16.46 -11.75 -9.08
CA CYS A 155 16.59 -12.90 -9.97
C CYS A 155 17.94 -12.95 -10.71
N LYS A 156 18.72 -11.87 -10.74
CA LYS A 156 20.06 -11.87 -11.35
C LYS A 156 21.15 -12.36 -10.39
N ILE A 157 20.83 -12.49 -9.10
CA ILE A 157 21.75 -12.90 -8.05
C ILE A 157 21.46 -14.36 -7.69
N PRO A 158 22.38 -15.32 -7.99
CA PRO A 158 22.13 -16.75 -7.77
C PRO A 158 21.70 -17.10 -6.33
N ASP A 159 22.40 -16.55 -5.33
CA ASP A 159 22.11 -16.81 -3.92
C ASP A 159 20.72 -16.29 -3.51
N ALA A 160 20.32 -15.11 -4.03
CA ALA A 160 18.99 -14.56 -3.78
C ALA A 160 17.88 -15.37 -4.47
N ARG A 161 18.12 -15.86 -5.70
CA ARG A 161 17.18 -16.78 -6.39
C ARG A 161 16.95 -18.04 -5.56
N GLU A 162 18.02 -18.60 -5.00
CA GLU A 162 17.93 -19.80 -4.18
C GLU A 162 17.22 -19.53 -2.85
N GLU A 163 17.55 -18.44 -2.17
CA GLU A 163 16.94 -18.08 -0.88
C GLU A 163 15.43 -17.85 -1.00
N PHE A 164 15.03 -17.06 -2.01
CA PHE A 164 13.63 -16.65 -2.18
C PHE A 164 12.82 -17.56 -3.12
N LYS A 165 13.42 -18.61 -3.68
CA LYS A 165 12.76 -19.55 -4.61
C LYS A 165 12.15 -18.84 -5.84
N LEU A 166 12.92 -17.93 -6.42
CA LEU A 166 12.46 -17.05 -7.51
C LEU A 166 12.36 -17.75 -8.87
N GLU A 167 13.01 -18.91 -9.04
CA GLU A 167 13.09 -19.63 -10.33
C GLU A 167 13.50 -18.65 -11.45
N ASP A 168 12.74 -18.52 -12.54
CA ASP A 168 13.02 -17.61 -13.66
C ASP A 168 12.40 -16.21 -13.51
N GLY A 169 11.70 -15.97 -12.39
CA GLY A 169 11.08 -14.69 -12.06
C GLY A 169 9.59 -14.80 -11.77
N VAL A 170 8.90 -13.66 -11.90
CA VAL A 170 7.48 -13.54 -11.56
C VAL A 170 6.70 -12.76 -12.63
N GLN A 171 5.41 -13.08 -12.74
CA GLN A 171 4.45 -12.40 -13.60
C GLN A 171 3.20 -12.05 -12.80
N PHE A 172 2.72 -10.82 -12.92
CA PHE A 172 1.50 -10.34 -12.27
C PHE A 172 0.44 -10.07 -13.33
N ASP A 173 -0.78 -10.58 -13.14
CA ASP A 173 -1.82 -10.58 -14.17
C ASP A 173 -3.21 -10.41 -13.56
N ASN A 174 -4.15 -9.89 -14.34
CA ASN A 174 -5.54 -9.67 -13.91
C ASN A 174 -6.44 -10.86 -14.30
N HIS A 175 -5.89 -11.87 -14.98
CA HIS A 175 -6.61 -13.08 -15.35
C HIS A 175 -5.88 -14.39 -15.03
N ALA A 176 -6.67 -15.46 -14.88
CA ALA A 176 -6.18 -16.81 -14.62
C ALA A 176 -5.57 -17.51 -15.86
N ASN A 177 -5.60 -16.89 -17.05
CA ASN A 177 -5.18 -17.51 -18.32
C ASN A 177 -3.69 -17.85 -18.37
N ALA A 178 -2.89 -17.26 -17.48
CA ALA A 178 -1.48 -17.55 -17.36
C ALA A 178 -1.21 -18.94 -16.71
N LEU A 179 -2.21 -19.62 -16.16
CA LEU A 179 -2.06 -20.99 -15.64
C LEU A 179 -1.89 -22.00 -16.78
N THR A 180 -0.85 -22.84 -16.71
CA THR A 180 -0.74 -24.01 -17.60
C THR A 180 -1.88 -24.99 -17.36
N ASP A 181 -2.29 -25.75 -18.39
CA ASP A 181 -3.48 -26.63 -18.37
C ASP A 181 -3.58 -27.57 -17.15
N ALA A 182 -2.46 -27.94 -16.50
CA ALA A 182 -2.42 -28.76 -15.29
C ALA A 182 -2.94 -28.05 -14.01
N GLU A 183 -2.97 -26.72 -13.96
CA GLU A 183 -3.54 -25.91 -12.88
C GLU A 183 -4.83 -25.18 -13.30
N SER A 184 -5.15 -25.19 -14.60
CA SER A 184 -6.49 -24.84 -15.05
C SER A 184 -7.43 -25.98 -14.66
N ASP A 185 -8.15 -25.82 -13.55
CA ASP A 185 -9.33 -26.64 -13.27
C ASP A 185 -10.36 -26.35 -14.38
N LYS A 186 -10.18 -26.91 -15.59
CA LYS A 186 -11.24 -26.99 -16.60
C LYS A 186 -12.27 -27.96 -16.01
N PRO A 187 -13.50 -27.51 -15.72
CA PRO A 187 -14.50 -28.39 -15.16
C PRO A 187 -14.95 -29.35 -16.26
N ASP A 188 -14.46 -30.59 -16.18
CA ASP A 188 -14.86 -31.66 -17.07
C ASP A 188 -16.08 -32.37 -16.46
N VAL A 189 -17.20 -31.65 -16.30
CA VAL A 189 -18.53 -32.26 -16.11
C VAL A 189 -19.58 -31.29 -16.65
N LYS A 190 -20.39 -31.79 -17.59
CA LYS A 190 -21.71 -31.24 -17.92
C LYS A 190 -22.58 -31.27 -16.67
N ASP A 191 -22.49 -30.26 -15.81
CA ASP A 191 -23.47 -30.07 -14.74
C ASP A 191 -23.97 -28.63 -14.70
N GLN A 192 -25.29 -28.53 -14.83
CA GLN A 192 -26.03 -27.28 -14.99
C GLN A 192 -26.17 -26.57 -13.64
N SER A 193 -25.11 -25.90 -13.21
CA SER A 193 -25.19 -24.73 -12.31
C SER A 193 -23.86 -23.98 -12.37
N SER A 194 -23.74 -23.04 -13.31
CA SER A 194 -22.52 -22.26 -13.52
C SER A 194 -22.29 -21.26 -12.38
N VAL A 195 -21.86 -21.74 -11.21
CA VAL A 195 -21.28 -20.89 -10.17
C VAL A 195 -19.90 -20.48 -10.68
N ARG A 196 -19.81 -19.32 -11.35
CA ARG A 196 -18.51 -18.74 -11.74
C ARG A 196 -17.63 -18.68 -10.49
N LEU A 197 -16.48 -19.36 -10.52
CA LEU A 197 -15.51 -19.30 -9.43
C LEU A 197 -15.14 -17.82 -9.19
N PRO A 198 -15.08 -17.34 -7.93
CA PRO A 198 -14.67 -15.96 -7.64
C PRO A 198 -13.28 -15.68 -8.21
N VAL A 199 -13.18 -14.63 -9.02
CA VAL A 199 -11.92 -14.20 -9.64
C VAL A 199 -11.38 -13.07 -8.76
N PRO A 200 -10.20 -13.21 -8.12
CA PRO A 200 -9.53 -12.10 -7.46
C PRO A 200 -9.16 -11.03 -8.48
N ASP A 201 -8.97 -9.79 -8.03
CA ASP A 201 -8.58 -8.69 -8.92
C ASP A 201 -7.16 -8.89 -9.51
N LYS A 202 -6.28 -9.56 -8.76
CA LYS A 202 -4.90 -9.83 -9.18
C LYS A 202 -4.40 -11.23 -8.89
N PHE A 203 -3.63 -11.78 -9.82
CA PHE A 203 -2.92 -13.04 -9.74
C PHE A 203 -1.41 -12.83 -9.84
N PHE A 204 -0.66 -13.58 -9.04
CA PHE A 204 0.80 -13.51 -8.98
C PHE A 204 1.39 -14.90 -9.24
N TYR A 205 2.15 -15.02 -10.33
CA TYR A 205 2.72 -16.27 -10.81
C TYR A 205 4.23 -16.29 -10.67
N ARG A 206 4.76 -17.45 -10.30
CA ARG A 206 6.18 -17.78 -10.43
C ARG A 206 6.39 -18.43 -11.78
N VAL A 207 7.40 -17.96 -12.50
CA VAL A 207 7.75 -18.42 -13.85
C VAL A 207 8.87 -19.46 -13.76
N LYS A 208 8.70 -20.57 -14.47
CA LYS A 208 9.71 -21.61 -14.66
C LYS A 208 9.61 -22.16 -16.09
N GLY A 209 10.52 -21.73 -16.97
CA GLY A 209 10.43 -21.99 -18.41
C GLY A 209 9.06 -21.55 -18.96
N ASN A 210 8.31 -22.51 -19.52
CA ASN A 210 6.97 -22.26 -20.06
C ASN A 210 5.84 -22.54 -19.05
N THR A 211 6.18 -22.76 -17.78
CA THR A 211 5.22 -23.06 -16.71
C THR A 211 5.10 -21.92 -15.72
N ASN A 212 3.84 -21.57 -15.40
CA ASN A 212 3.51 -20.54 -14.45
C ASN A 212 2.71 -21.17 -13.30
N THR A 213 3.18 -20.96 -12.07
CA THR A 213 2.53 -21.48 -10.86
C THR A 213 2.02 -20.31 -10.02
N LEU A 214 0.75 -20.34 -9.64
CA LEU A 214 0.16 -19.32 -8.77
C LEU A 214 0.74 -19.42 -7.35
N PHE A 215 1.28 -18.32 -6.81
CA PHE A 215 1.81 -18.27 -5.44
C PHE A 215 1.02 -17.34 -4.51
N THR A 216 0.35 -16.31 -5.02
CA THR A 216 -0.57 -15.46 -4.24
C THR A 216 -1.59 -14.77 -5.15
N THR A 217 -2.57 -14.13 -4.54
CA THR A 217 -3.54 -13.25 -5.21
C THR A 217 -3.75 -11.99 -4.37
N ALA A 218 -4.40 -10.99 -4.94
CA ALA A 218 -4.80 -9.78 -4.23
C ALA A 218 -6.23 -9.37 -4.60
N GLU A 219 -6.87 -8.67 -3.67
CA GLU A 219 -8.20 -8.09 -3.82
C GLU A 219 -8.15 -6.59 -3.57
N TYR A 220 -8.83 -5.84 -4.42
CA TYR A 220 -8.87 -4.39 -4.39
C TYR A 220 -10.26 -3.91 -3.97
N LYS A 221 -10.28 -2.98 -3.01
CA LYS A 221 -11.49 -2.29 -2.59
C LYS A 221 -11.23 -0.80 -2.51
N PRO A 222 -11.74 0.03 -3.43
CA PRO A 222 -11.41 1.45 -3.43
C PRO A 222 -11.86 2.15 -2.14
N PRO A 223 -11.18 3.24 -1.71
CA PRO A 223 -11.38 3.85 -0.40
C PRO A 223 -12.82 4.30 -0.12
N HIS A 224 -13.58 4.67 -1.14
CA HIS A 224 -14.98 5.06 -0.98
C HIS A 224 -15.93 3.88 -0.74
N LYS A 225 -15.51 2.64 -1.06
CA LYS A 225 -16.21 1.39 -0.73
C LYS A 225 -15.72 0.76 0.57
N LEU A 226 -14.42 0.87 0.86
CA LEU A 226 -13.79 0.35 2.08
C LEU A 226 -12.68 1.32 2.53
N SER A 227 -13.04 2.22 3.44
CA SER A 227 -12.11 3.24 3.93
C SER A 227 -11.11 2.68 4.93
N VAL A 228 -10.02 3.41 5.18
CA VAL A 228 -9.03 3.04 6.20
C VAL A 228 -9.69 2.96 7.58
N GLU A 229 -10.60 3.86 7.90
CA GLU A 229 -11.31 3.87 9.19
C GLU A 229 -12.27 2.68 9.32
N SER A 230 -12.92 2.27 8.23
CA SER A 230 -13.71 1.03 8.22
C SER A 230 -12.84 -0.21 8.41
N LEU A 231 -11.64 -0.25 7.81
CA LEU A 231 -10.68 -1.33 8.06
C LEU A 231 -10.25 -1.35 9.53
N CYS A 232 -9.83 -0.21 10.09
CA CYS A 232 -9.41 -0.10 11.48
C CYS A 232 -10.52 -0.52 12.45
N ALA A 233 -11.76 -0.10 12.21
CA ALA A 233 -12.88 -0.44 13.09
C ALA A 233 -13.37 -1.89 12.91
N GLY A 234 -13.28 -2.44 11.69
CA GLY A 234 -13.76 -3.79 11.38
C GLY A 234 -12.76 -4.91 11.68
N LEU A 235 -11.46 -4.62 11.67
CA LEU A 235 -10.40 -5.59 11.93
C LEU A 235 -10.12 -5.70 13.44
N ARG A 236 -10.74 -6.69 14.08
CA ARG A 236 -10.43 -7.09 15.46
C ARG A 236 -10.45 -8.62 15.63
N PRO A 237 -9.71 -9.18 16.59
CA PRO A 237 -9.83 -10.59 16.90
C PRO A 237 -11.26 -10.94 17.34
N MET A 238 -11.89 -11.92 16.67
CA MET A 238 -13.27 -12.31 16.95
C MET A 238 -13.58 -13.72 16.44
N ASP A 239 -14.65 -14.31 16.96
CA ASP A 239 -15.30 -15.47 16.35
C ASP A 239 -16.13 -14.97 15.15
N PHE A 240 -15.44 -14.82 14.03
CA PHE A 240 -15.90 -14.14 12.83
C PHE A 240 -17.25 -14.66 12.32
N TYR A 241 -17.42 -15.99 12.28
CA TYR A 241 -18.65 -16.56 11.76
C TYR A 241 -19.86 -16.19 12.61
N GLU A 242 -19.75 -16.27 13.93
CA GLU A 242 -20.84 -15.90 14.84
C GLU A 242 -21.11 -14.38 14.78
N LYS A 243 -20.06 -13.57 14.90
CA LYS A 243 -20.19 -12.11 15.05
C LYS A 243 -20.56 -11.39 13.76
N VAL A 244 -20.01 -11.79 12.62
CA VAL A 244 -20.23 -11.09 11.35
C VAL A 244 -21.26 -11.81 10.50
N VAL A 245 -21.24 -13.15 10.46
CA VAL A 245 -22.10 -13.91 9.53
C VAL A 245 -23.46 -14.27 10.14
N GLN A 246 -23.53 -14.57 11.44
CA GLN A 246 -24.79 -15.00 12.07
C GLN A 246 -25.55 -13.85 12.76
N THR A 247 -24.87 -12.74 13.07
CA THR A 247 -25.52 -11.61 13.75
C THR A 247 -26.24 -10.72 12.73
N VAL A 248 -27.57 -10.81 12.69
CA VAL A 248 -28.43 -10.03 11.76
C VAL A 248 -28.98 -8.76 12.43
N LYS A 249 -28.95 -8.68 13.76
CA LYS A 249 -29.54 -7.58 14.51
C LYS A 249 -28.66 -6.34 14.42
N ILE A 250 -29.12 -5.33 13.68
CA ILE A 250 -28.47 -4.02 13.57
C ILE A 250 -28.62 -3.27 14.91
N PRO A 251 -27.52 -2.79 15.53
CA PRO A 251 -27.60 -1.97 16.73
C PRO A 251 -28.38 -0.67 16.50
N THR A 252 -29.04 -0.17 17.55
CA THR A 252 -29.77 1.12 17.50
C THR A 252 -28.89 2.31 17.87
N ASN A 253 -27.88 2.10 18.73
CA ASN A 253 -26.91 3.12 19.07
C ASN A 253 -26.05 3.47 17.83
N ARG A 254 -25.86 4.77 17.57
CA ARG A 254 -25.16 5.26 16.39
C ARG A 254 -23.74 4.70 16.24
N ASP A 255 -22.93 4.75 17.29
CA ASP A 255 -21.52 4.33 17.23
C ASP A 255 -21.39 2.82 17.09
N GLU A 256 -22.21 2.06 17.82
CA GLU A 256 -22.28 0.60 17.69
C GLU A 256 -22.74 0.18 16.30
N LYS A 257 -23.71 0.90 15.74
CA LYS A 257 -24.21 0.68 14.38
C LYS A 257 -23.12 0.93 13.32
N LEU A 258 -22.35 2.00 13.46
CA LEU A 258 -21.22 2.28 12.57
C LEU A 258 -20.11 1.22 12.67
N ARG A 259 -19.79 0.75 13.88
CA ARG A 259 -18.83 -0.36 14.07
C ARG A 259 -19.34 -1.66 13.44
N TYR A 260 -20.60 -2.00 13.66
CA TYR A 260 -21.25 -3.15 13.03
C TYR A 260 -21.13 -3.09 11.50
N TYR A 261 -21.36 -1.92 10.89
CA TYR A 261 -21.18 -1.75 9.45
C TYR A 261 -19.74 -1.89 9.00
N ALA A 262 -18.78 -1.34 9.74
CA ALA A 262 -17.35 -1.51 9.45
C ALA A 262 -16.93 -2.98 9.48
N GLU A 263 -17.46 -3.77 10.43
CA GLU A 263 -17.24 -5.22 10.52
C GLU A 263 -17.86 -5.97 9.34
N GLN A 264 -19.08 -5.63 8.94
CA GLN A 264 -19.74 -6.24 7.77
C GLN A 264 -18.99 -5.94 6.47
N LEU A 265 -18.57 -4.68 6.27
CA LEU A 265 -17.79 -4.23 5.12
C LEU A 265 -16.46 -4.97 5.01
N THR A 266 -15.68 -4.91 6.09
CA THR A 266 -14.36 -5.54 6.20
C THR A 266 -14.50 -7.05 6.06
N GLY A 267 -15.48 -7.66 6.74
CA GLY A 267 -15.74 -9.08 6.69
C GLY A 267 -16.11 -9.58 5.30
N SER A 268 -16.92 -8.83 4.55
CA SER A 268 -17.25 -9.16 3.16
C SER A 268 -16.00 -9.20 2.26
N ALA A 269 -15.12 -8.20 2.39
CA ALA A 269 -13.85 -8.17 1.65
C ALA A 269 -12.92 -9.33 2.06
N LEU A 270 -12.80 -9.61 3.37
CA LEU A 270 -12.01 -10.74 3.88
C LEU A 270 -12.50 -12.09 3.34
N VAL A 271 -13.81 -12.30 3.33
CA VAL A 271 -14.44 -13.54 2.85
C VAL A 271 -14.24 -13.76 1.37
N GLN A 272 -14.24 -12.69 0.57
CA GLN A 272 -13.88 -12.77 -0.83
C GLN A 272 -12.50 -13.38 -1.01
N GLN A 273 -11.50 -12.77 -0.37
CA GLN A 273 -10.12 -13.16 -0.55
C GLN A 273 -9.82 -14.51 0.10
N TYR A 274 -10.35 -14.76 1.28
CA TYR A 274 -10.24 -16.03 2.00
C TYR A 274 -10.79 -17.21 1.17
N ASN A 275 -11.94 -17.06 0.52
CA ASN A 275 -12.48 -18.10 -0.34
C ASN A 275 -11.52 -18.45 -1.49
N VAL A 276 -10.86 -17.45 -2.08
CA VAL A 276 -9.83 -17.67 -3.11
C VAL A 276 -8.63 -18.41 -2.51
N MET A 277 -8.13 -17.98 -1.35
CA MET A 277 -7.01 -18.63 -0.66
C MET A 277 -7.28 -20.11 -0.39
N ILE A 278 -8.46 -20.48 0.11
CA ILE A 278 -8.81 -21.88 0.35
C ILE A 278 -8.94 -22.67 -0.96
N ARG A 279 -9.65 -22.12 -1.95
CA ARG A 279 -9.90 -22.80 -3.23
C ARG A 279 -8.65 -22.96 -4.08
N LYS A 280 -7.67 -22.05 -3.96
CA LYS A 280 -6.38 -22.11 -4.67
C LYS A 280 -5.25 -22.68 -3.81
N GLY A 281 -5.50 -22.95 -2.52
CA GLY A 281 -4.52 -23.55 -1.62
C GLY A 281 -3.37 -22.60 -1.25
N LEU A 282 -3.65 -21.29 -1.16
CA LEU A 282 -2.67 -20.25 -0.88
C LEU A 282 -2.52 -20.04 0.63
N GLU A 283 -1.28 -19.88 1.10
CA GLU A 283 -1.01 -19.55 2.51
C GLU A 283 -1.19 -18.06 2.79
N TYR A 284 -0.70 -17.22 1.89
CA TYR A 284 -0.68 -15.78 2.05
C TYR A 284 -1.45 -15.08 0.94
N SER A 285 -1.89 -13.87 1.23
CA SER A 285 -2.61 -12.98 0.32
C SER A 285 -2.68 -11.57 0.90
N TYR A 286 -3.20 -10.59 0.17
CA TYR A 286 -3.59 -9.32 0.77
C TYR A 286 -4.85 -8.71 0.17
N ILE A 287 -5.41 -7.75 0.89
CA ILE A 287 -6.44 -6.82 0.42
C ILE A 287 -5.86 -5.41 0.49
N THR A 288 -6.19 -4.54 -0.45
CA THR A 288 -5.81 -3.12 -0.38
C THR A 288 -6.89 -2.17 -0.86
N ASN A 289 -6.84 -0.95 -0.35
CA ASN A 289 -7.60 0.18 -0.86
C ASN A 289 -6.71 1.28 -1.46
N GLY A 290 -5.42 1.03 -1.66
CA GLY A 290 -4.45 2.03 -2.13
C GLY A 290 -3.80 2.87 -1.04
N LEU A 291 -4.42 2.94 0.15
CA LEU A 291 -3.91 3.67 1.32
C LEU A 291 -3.44 2.75 2.45
N ALA A 292 -4.11 1.61 2.61
CA ALA A 292 -3.84 0.60 3.60
C ALA A 292 -3.76 -0.79 2.96
N LEU A 293 -3.02 -1.68 3.61
CA LEU A 293 -2.84 -3.08 3.23
C LEU A 293 -3.30 -3.95 4.38
N VAL A 294 -4.08 -4.99 4.07
CA VAL A 294 -4.40 -6.05 5.02
C VAL A 294 -3.69 -7.32 4.54
N LEU A 295 -2.56 -7.64 5.16
CA LEU A 295 -1.83 -8.87 4.87
C LEU A 295 -2.55 -10.04 5.54
N LEU A 296 -2.75 -11.12 4.80
CA LEU A 296 -3.55 -12.26 5.21
C LEU A 296 -2.72 -13.53 5.24
N ARG A 297 -3.01 -14.40 6.22
CA ARG A 297 -2.45 -15.74 6.32
C ARG A 297 -3.51 -16.75 6.74
N VAL A 298 -3.50 -17.91 6.10
CA VAL A 298 -4.23 -19.12 6.52
C VAL A 298 -3.22 -20.20 6.82
N CYS A 299 -3.22 -20.76 8.02
CA CYS A 299 -2.30 -21.84 8.38
C CYS A 299 -2.77 -23.20 7.82
N SER A 300 -1.85 -24.11 7.55
CA SER A 300 -2.19 -25.39 6.91
C SER A 300 -2.89 -26.37 7.86
N ASP A 301 -2.60 -26.29 9.15
CA ASP A 301 -3.16 -27.11 10.23
C ASP A 301 -4.52 -26.59 10.69
N ASP A 302 -4.73 -25.27 10.65
CA ASP A 302 -5.98 -24.62 10.99
C ASP A 302 -6.52 -23.75 9.84
N PRO A 303 -7.21 -24.35 8.86
CA PRO A 303 -7.85 -23.59 7.80
C PRO A 303 -9.00 -22.71 8.32
N SER A 304 -9.52 -22.93 9.53
CA SER A 304 -10.69 -22.21 10.07
C SER A 304 -10.38 -20.81 10.58
N THR A 305 -9.09 -20.47 10.72
CA THR A 305 -8.63 -19.19 11.22
C THR A 305 -7.98 -18.39 10.10
N LEU A 306 -8.48 -17.17 9.90
CA LEU A 306 -7.82 -16.16 9.07
C LEU A 306 -7.01 -15.24 9.99
N TYR A 307 -5.71 -15.17 9.74
CA TYR A 307 -4.83 -14.24 10.40
C TYR A 307 -4.69 -12.97 9.55
N TYR A 308 -4.70 -11.81 10.18
CA TYR A 308 -4.55 -10.52 9.51
C TYR A 308 -3.48 -9.64 10.15
N CYS A 309 -2.86 -8.79 9.33
CA CYS A 309 -1.97 -7.71 9.76
C CYS A 309 -2.36 -6.45 8.96
N LEU A 310 -2.82 -5.41 9.63
CA LEU A 310 -3.14 -4.13 9.03
C LEU A 310 -1.87 -3.27 8.95
N CYS A 311 -1.62 -2.69 7.78
CA CYS A 311 -0.52 -1.75 7.56
C CYS A 311 -1.05 -0.47 6.93
N GLU A 312 -0.57 0.67 7.40
CA GLU A 312 -0.89 2.02 6.90
C GLU A 312 0.40 2.72 6.47
N PRO A 313 0.95 2.42 5.27
CA PRO A 313 2.27 2.90 4.85
C PRO A 313 2.49 4.40 5.02
N ASN A 314 1.49 5.22 4.68
CA ASN A 314 1.55 6.69 4.76
C ASN A 314 1.52 7.23 6.20
N ARG A 315 1.14 6.41 7.20
CA ARG A 315 1.22 6.75 8.63
C ARG A 315 2.45 6.16 9.32
N GLU A 316 2.92 5.02 8.84
CA GLU A 316 4.06 4.29 9.44
C GLU A 316 5.43 4.89 9.07
N VAL A 317 5.52 5.54 7.91
CA VAL A 317 6.75 6.21 7.43
C VAL A 317 6.70 7.68 7.84
N GLY A 318 7.55 8.07 8.79
CA GLY A 318 7.71 9.47 9.16
C GLY A 318 8.46 10.25 8.07
N LEU A 319 7.96 11.44 7.71
CA LEU A 319 8.50 12.30 6.64
C LEU A 319 10.00 12.65 6.74
N ALA A 320 10.63 12.44 7.91
CA ALA A 320 12.01 12.84 8.20
C ALA A 320 12.86 11.71 8.84
N ASP A 321 12.38 10.47 8.91
CA ASP A 321 13.12 9.40 9.58
C ASP A 321 13.84 8.49 8.57
N ASP A 322 15.14 8.71 8.37
CA ASP A 322 15.99 7.83 7.56
C ASP A 322 16.02 6.38 8.09
N LYS A 323 15.69 6.14 9.38
CA LYS A 323 15.60 4.78 9.93
C LYS A 323 14.34 4.05 9.45
N SER A 324 13.31 4.77 9.00
CA SER A 324 12.05 4.16 8.53
C SER A 324 12.25 3.24 7.33
N LEU A 325 13.24 3.51 6.48
CA LEU A 325 13.54 2.75 5.27
C LEU A 325 14.35 1.48 5.52
N LYS A 326 14.89 1.30 6.73
CA LYS A 326 15.48 0.04 7.19
C LYS A 326 14.41 -1.00 7.54
N GLN A 327 13.15 -0.57 7.63
CA GLN A 327 12.00 -1.43 7.90
C GLN A 327 11.08 -1.49 6.67
N PRO A 328 10.34 -2.59 6.46
CA PRO A 328 9.45 -2.73 5.32
C PRO A 328 8.12 -2.00 5.53
N ARG A 329 8.15 -0.67 5.75
CA ARG A 329 6.96 0.13 6.08
C ARG A 329 6.24 0.70 4.86
N THR A 330 6.90 0.79 3.71
CA THR A 330 6.28 1.30 2.47
C THR A 330 5.36 0.27 1.83
N ALA A 331 4.41 0.70 1.00
CA ALA A 331 3.53 -0.22 0.26
C ALA A 331 4.34 -1.22 -0.60
N VAL A 332 5.34 -0.72 -1.33
CA VAL A 332 6.26 -1.55 -2.14
C VAL A 332 6.98 -2.58 -1.26
N SER A 333 7.54 -2.15 -0.12
CA SER A 333 8.27 -3.06 0.77
C SER A 333 7.36 -4.14 1.39
N ARG A 334 6.14 -3.79 1.79
CA ARG A 334 5.15 -4.72 2.36
C ARG A 334 4.72 -5.78 1.34
N VAL A 335 4.35 -5.34 0.14
CA VAL A 335 3.92 -6.25 -0.94
C VAL A 335 5.09 -7.10 -1.43
N LEU A 336 6.30 -6.54 -1.54
CA LEU A 336 7.52 -7.29 -1.84
C LEU A 336 7.74 -8.42 -0.84
N CYS A 337 7.75 -8.11 0.46
CA CYS A 337 8.00 -9.11 1.49
C CYS A 337 6.89 -10.16 1.50
N LEU A 338 5.62 -9.79 1.32
CA LEU A 338 4.53 -10.76 1.19
C LEU A 338 4.76 -11.69 -0.02
N CYS A 339 5.16 -11.14 -1.18
CA CYS A 339 5.46 -11.97 -2.36
C CYS A 339 6.58 -12.98 -2.07
N LEU A 340 7.66 -12.56 -1.40
CA LEU A 340 8.77 -13.44 -1.02
C LEU A 340 8.35 -14.51 0.00
N MET A 341 7.48 -14.17 0.96
CA MET A 341 6.87 -15.16 1.87
C MET A 341 6.06 -16.20 1.09
N SER A 342 5.24 -15.75 0.15
CA SER A 342 4.41 -16.61 -0.69
C SER A 342 5.20 -17.50 -1.63
N LEU A 343 6.29 -17.01 -2.22
CA LEU A 343 7.19 -17.78 -3.08
C LEU A 343 7.91 -18.90 -2.32
N ARG A 344 8.23 -18.66 -1.04
CA ARG A 344 8.78 -19.66 -0.12
C ARG A 344 7.73 -20.66 0.38
N SER A 345 6.44 -20.31 0.35
CA SER A 345 5.36 -21.23 0.70
C SER A 345 5.01 -22.16 -0.46
N ARG A 346 4.52 -23.36 -0.12
CA ARG A 346 4.08 -24.35 -1.11
C ARG A 346 2.57 -24.29 -1.25
N THR A 347 2.09 -24.14 -2.48
CA THR A 347 0.66 -24.23 -2.79
C THR A 347 0.10 -25.58 -2.35
N ARG A 348 -1.01 -25.53 -1.61
CA ARG A 348 -1.60 -26.71 -0.97
C ARG A 348 -2.32 -27.59 -2.00
N LYS A 349 -2.03 -28.89 -1.94
CA LYS A 349 -2.56 -29.90 -2.87
C LYS A 349 -4.09 -30.03 -2.77
N GLN A 350 -4.72 -30.55 -3.82
CA GLN A 350 -6.17 -30.77 -3.90
C GLN A 350 -6.76 -31.49 -2.68
N ARG A 351 -6.04 -32.50 -2.14
CA ARG A 351 -6.49 -33.25 -0.95
C ARG A 351 -6.68 -32.35 0.27
N TRP A 352 -5.79 -31.38 0.47
CA TRP A 352 -5.93 -30.40 1.55
C TRP A 352 -7.12 -29.47 1.28
N ARG A 353 -7.22 -28.94 0.06
CA ARG A 353 -8.32 -28.05 -0.34
C ARG A 353 -9.69 -28.68 -0.11
N ASN A 354 -9.89 -29.92 -0.57
CA ASN A 354 -11.15 -30.64 -0.39
C ASN A 354 -11.49 -30.88 1.08
N ARG A 355 -10.49 -31.12 1.93
CA ARG A 355 -10.69 -31.28 3.38
C ARG A 355 -11.10 -29.95 4.01
N ALA A 356 -10.38 -28.87 3.71
CA ALA A 356 -10.68 -27.53 4.19
C ALA A 356 -12.08 -27.07 3.76
N ILE A 357 -12.47 -27.29 2.51
CA ILE A 357 -13.79 -26.90 2.00
C ILE A 357 -14.92 -27.61 2.75
N ARG A 358 -14.76 -28.89 3.14
CA ARG A 358 -15.80 -29.66 3.85
C ARG A 358 -16.03 -29.24 5.30
N GLN A 359 -15.04 -28.64 5.94
CA GLN A 359 -15.11 -28.22 7.35
C GLN A 359 -15.53 -26.75 7.53
N LEU A 360 -15.46 -25.95 6.46
CA LEU A 360 -15.70 -24.52 6.54
C LEU A 360 -17.15 -24.16 6.28
N HIS A 361 -17.59 -23.11 6.96
CA HIS A 361 -18.91 -22.55 6.74
C HIS A 361 -18.94 -21.73 5.45
N THR A 362 -20.16 -21.50 4.95
CA THR A 362 -20.43 -20.63 3.80
C THR A 362 -21.26 -19.45 4.28
N TRP A 363 -20.97 -18.26 3.78
CA TRP A 363 -21.78 -17.08 4.04
C TRP A 363 -23.10 -17.21 3.29
N ASN A 364 -24.19 -17.49 4.00
CA ASN A 364 -25.50 -17.72 3.38
C ASN A 364 -26.44 -16.51 3.49
N MET A 365 -26.07 -15.46 4.23
CA MET A 365 -26.92 -14.27 4.33
C MET A 365 -27.04 -13.54 2.99
N ASP A 366 -28.23 -13.02 2.73
CA ASP A 366 -28.51 -12.07 1.66
C ASP A 366 -27.91 -10.70 2.06
N PHE A 367 -26.62 -10.56 1.77
CA PHE A 367 -25.89 -9.32 2.01
C PHE A 367 -26.52 -8.15 1.25
N ASP A 368 -27.17 -8.39 0.10
CA ASP A 368 -27.82 -7.30 -0.65
C ASP A 368 -29.02 -6.78 0.09
N TYR A 369 -29.85 -7.64 0.68
CA TYR A 369 -30.96 -7.20 1.51
C TYR A 369 -30.43 -6.39 2.69
N ALA A 370 -29.52 -6.95 3.49
CA ALA A 370 -28.99 -6.28 4.67
C ALA A 370 -28.27 -4.96 4.34
N TRP A 371 -27.50 -4.92 3.25
CA TRP A 371 -26.79 -3.73 2.79
C TRP A 371 -27.76 -2.68 2.22
N ALA A 372 -28.72 -3.08 1.39
CA ALA A 372 -29.72 -2.21 0.77
C ALA A 372 -30.63 -1.52 1.80
N GLN A 373 -30.89 -2.15 2.95
CA GLN A 373 -31.63 -1.53 4.06
C GLN A 373 -30.88 -0.35 4.72
N ILE A 374 -29.58 -0.18 4.46
CA ILE A 374 -28.79 0.90 5.06
C ILE A 374 -28.91 2.17 4.21
N PRO A 375 -29.37 3.30 4.79
CA PRO A 375 -29.39 4.59 4.11
C PRO A 375 -28.01 5.01 3.58
N GLU A 376 -27.94 5.59 2.38
CA GLU A 376 -26.66 5.99 1.75
C GLU A 376 -25.86 6.98 2.62
N ASP A 377 -26.53 7.85 3.36
CA ASP A 377 -25.92 8.83 4.27
C ASP A 377 -25.28 8.16 5.49
N GLU A 378 -25.85 7.07 6.02
CA GLU A 378 -25.23 6.28 7.08
C GLU A 378 -24.01 5.51 6.57
N ARG A 379 -24.07 4.95 5.35
CA ARG A 379 -22.91 4.29 4.73
C ARG A 379 -21.72 5.23 4.52
N ARG A 380 -21.97 6.53 4.45
CA ARG A 380 -20.93 7.55 4.21
C ARG A 380 -20.25 8.01 5.49
N GLN A 381 -20.83 7.73 6.65
CA GLN A 381 -20.29 8.15 7.95
C GLN A 381 -19.05 7.32 8.30
N THR A 382 -18.05 8.02 8.83
CA THR A 382 -16.84 7.39 9.33
C THR A 382 -17.14 6.76 10.70
N PRO A 383 -16.78 5.49 10.95
CA PRO A 383 -16.90 4.92 12.28
C PRO A 383 -16.04 5.71 13.28
N PRO A 384 -16.44 5.78 14.56
CA PRO A 384 -15.66 6.49 15.56
C PRO A 384 -14.24 5.92 15.63
N SER A 385 -13.24 6.80 15.49
CA SER A 385 -11.84 6.43 15.53
C SER A 385 -11.51 5.77 16.87
N SER A 386 -11.10 4.51 16.85
CA SER A 386 -10.41 3.91 17.99
C SER A 386 -8.93 4.23 17.86
N GLU A 387 -8.55 5.48 18.18
CA GLU A 387 -7.14 5.90 18.24
C GLU A 387 -6.29 4.95 19.12
N SER A 388 -6.94 4.27 20.07
CA SER A 388 -6.33 3.32 20.99
C SER A 388 -5.78 2.04 20.33
N GLN A 389 -6.36 1.53 19.24
CA GLN A 389 -5.97 0.20 18.72
C GLN A 389 -4.74 0.22 17.80
N VAL A 390 -4.57 1.27 17.01
CA VAL A 390 -3.36 1.45 16.17
C VAL A 390 -2.14 1.76 17.06
N SER A 391 -2.36 2.51 18.15
CA SER A 391 -1.33 2.85 19.14
C SER A 391 -0.87 1.62 19.93
N GLU A 392 -1.78 0.75 20.35
CA GLU A 392 -1.46 -0.48 21.09
C GLU A 392 -0.70 -1.50 20.21
N TYR A 393 -1.01 -1.55 18.91
CA TYR A 393 -0.30 -2.35 17.90
C TYR A 393 1.14 -1.86 17.65
N LEU A 394 1.33 -0.55 17.48
CA LEU A 394 2.65 0.05 17.29
C LEU A 394 3.50 -0.01 18.57
N ALA A 395 2.90 0.21 19.75
CA ALA A 395 3.60 0.18 21.03
C ALA A 395 4.04 -1.23 21.44
N SER A 396 3.22 -2.25 21.19
CA SER A 396 3.57 -3.65 21.49
C SER A 396 4.70 -4.16 20.60
N SER A 397 4.75 -3.74 19.34
CA SER A 397 5.76 -4.16 18.36
C SER A 397 7.12 -3.47 18.53
N LEU A 398 7.18 -2.34 19.26
CA LEU A 398 8.41 -1.58 19.51
C LEU A 398 9.10 -1.97 20.84
N SER A 399 8.47 -2.81 21.67
CA SER A 399 8.91 -3.04 23.06
C SER A 399 9.78 -4.31 23.26
N GLU A 400 9.95 -5.17 22.26
CA GLU A 400 10.80 -6.37 22.36
C GLU A 400 12.09 -6.22 21.54
N SER A 401 13.05 -5.47 22.08
CA SER A 401 14.46 -5.65 21.72
C SER A 401 15.21 -6.16 22.95
N PRO A 402 15.82 -7.35 22.93
CA PRO A 402 16.66 -7.80 24.03
C PRO A 402 17.96 -6.99 24.01
N GLN A 403 18.04 -5.98 24.87
CA GLN A 403 19.31 -5.33 25.19
C GLN A 403 20.22 -6.36 25.89
N PRO A 404 21.47 -6.56 25.46
CA PRO A 404 22.41 -7.40 26.18
C PRO A 404 22.73 -6.76 27.54
N ASP A 405 22.54 -7.58 28.58
CA ASP A 405 22.63 -7.27 29.99
C ASP A 405 24.08 -6.90 30.39
N HIS A 406 24.46 -5.65 30.16
CA HIS A 406 25.72 -5.10 30.69
C HIS A 406 25.51 -4.58 32.11
N ARG A 407 25.58 -5.50 33.07
CA ARG A 407 25.83 -5.20 34.47
C ARG A 407 27.11 -4.36 34.60
N ARG A 408 27.00 -3.11 35.05
CA ARG A 408 28.06 -2.42 35.80
C ARG A 408 27.48 -1.60 36.97
N PRO A 409 28.21 -1.51 38.09
CA PRO A 409 27.62 -1.28 39.41
C PRO A 409 27.45 0.20 39.73
N ASN A 410 26.42 0.49 40.53
CA ASN A 410 26.18 1.76 41.19
C ASN A 410 27.32 2.15 42.13
N THR A 411 27.86 3.36 41.95
CA THR A 411 28.54 4.09 43.01
C THR A 411 27.78 5.37 43.33
N ARG A 412 27.40 5.46 44.60
CA ARG A 412 26.67 6.53 45.26
C ARG A 412 27.69 7.52 45.83
N SER A 413 27.57 8.81 45.53
CA SER A 413 28.03 9.89 46.41
C SER A 413 27.25 11.17 46.15
N GLN A 414 26.81 11.76 47.26
CA GLN A 414 25.94 12.92 47.42
C GLN A 414 26.67 14.27 47.24
N THR A 415 25.85 15.33 47.34
CA THR A 415 26.12 16.75 47.64
C THR A 415 26.41 17.60 46.41
N GLY A 416 25.84 18.78 46.19
CA GLY A 416 24.99 19.68 46.98
C GLY A 416 25.10 21.08 46.32
N CYS A 417 24.15 21.96 46.63
CA CYS A 417 24.15 23.41 46.35
C CYS A 417 23.56 23.93 45.01
N ARG A 418 22.37 24.53 45.19
CA ARG A 418 21.75 25.63 44.43
C ARG A 418 22.57 26.92 44.58
N PRO A 419 22.43 27.91 43.67
CA PRO A 419 21.70 29.12 44.08
C PRO A 419 20.67 29.62 43.06
N GLN A 420 19.78 30.46 43.56
CA GLN A 420 18.60 31.06 42.95
C GLN A 420 18.83 32.58 42.77
N GLU A 421 17.95 33.22 41.99
CA GLU A 421 17.67 34.68 41.88
C GLU A 421 18.47 35.40 40.76
N THR A 422 17.90 36.27 39.91
CA THR A 422 16.92 37.36 40.18
C THR A 422 16.08 37.76 38.93
N MET A 423 15.12 38.67 39.15
CA MET A 423 13.92 39.00 38.37
C MET A 423 14.08 39.96 37.15
N HIS A 424 13.12 39.85 36.19
CA HIS A 424 12.34 40.82 35.35
C HIS A 424 12.77 42.31 35.14
N PRO A 425 12.06 43.12 34.31
CA PRO A 425 11.60 42.98 32.91
C PRO A 425 11.89 44.26 32.07
N SER A 426 11.67 44.26 30.75
CA SER A 426 11.42 45.51 30.01
C SER A 426 10.54 45.31 28.77
N GLU A 427 9.52 46.15 28.70
CA GLU A 427 8.53 46.34 27.64
C GLU A 427 9.11 47.15 26.47
N SER A 428 8.59 46.92 25.25
CA SER A 428 8.29 48.01 24.29
C SER A 428 7.32 47.54 23.20
N MET A 429 6.06 47.98 23.36
CA MET A 429 5.12 48.55 22.37
C MET A 429 5.77 49.24 21.14
N ASP A 430 5.19 49.50 19.97
CA ASP A 430 3.87 49.33 19.31
C ASP A 430 3.98 49.93 17.87
N SER A 431 2.94 49.78 17.02
CA SER A 431 2.59 50.45 15.72
C SER A 431 2.31 49.41 14.62
N SER A 432 1.08 49.01 14.27
CA SER A 432 -0.10 49.73 13.72
C SER A 432 0.27 50.63 12.51
N ASP A 433 -0.43 50.69 11.37
CA ASP A 433 -1.76 50.25 10.98
C ASP A 433 -1.96 50.42 9.44
N SER A 434 -3.10 49.95 8.92
CA SER A 434 -3.86 50.46 7.76
C SER A 434 -3.75 49.82 6.36
N ASP A 435 -4.76 48.99 6.08
CA ASP A 435 -5.54 48.79 4.83
C ASP A 435 -6.30 50.10 4.43
N PRO A 436 -7.25 50.19 3.44
CA PRO A 436 -7.63 49.33 2.30
C PRO A 436 -7.94 50.13 0.98
N ASN A 437 -8.27 49.46 -0.14
CA ASN A 437 -9.53 49.67 -0.91
C ASN A 437 -9.61 49.02 -2.33
N GLN A 438 -10.70 48.26 -2.50
CA GLN A 438 -11.73 48.29 -3.56
C GLN A 438 -11.43 47.99 -5.05
N ALA A 439 -11.96 46.82 -5.48
CA ALA A 439 -13.04 46.60 -6.44
C ALA A 439 -13.06 47.30 -7.82
N SER A 440 -13.22 46.50 -8.90
CA SER A 440 -14.51 46.34 -9.61
C SER A 440 -14.40 45.53 -10.92
N SER A 441 -15.49 44.79 -11.22
CA SER A 441 -16.13 44.56 -12.54
C SER A 441 -15.26 44.09 -13.74
N GLY A 442 -15.59 43.04 -14.52
CA GLY A 442 -16.83 42.30 -14.71
C GLY A 442 -16.86 41.64 -16.11
N ARG A 443 -17.68 40.59 -16.22
CA ARG A 443 -18.40 40.06 -17.41
C ARG A 443 -17.68 39.27 -18.55
N LYS A 444 -18.17 38.01 -18.64
CA LYS A 444 -18.85 37.32 -19.77
C LYS A 444 -18.01 36.60 -20.87
N ARG A 445 -18.30 35.29 -20.96
CA ARG A 445 -18.10 34.28 -22.04
C ARG A 445 -18.77 34.70 -23.40
N PRO A 446 -18.90 33.88 -24.48
CA PRO A 446 -18.40 32.49 -24.79
C PRO A 446 -17.98 32.21 -26.27
N LEU A 447 -17.69 30.92 -26.57
CA LEU A 447 -18.02 30.09 -27.77
C LEU A 447 -16.95 29.72 -28.83
N ASN A 448 -16.65 28.42 -28.82
CA ASN A 448 -16.62 27.39 -29.89
C ASN A 448 -16.08 27.73 -31.29
N LEU A 449 -15.12 26.91 -31.74
CA LEU A 449 -15.07 26.41 -33.12
C LEU A 449 -14.69 24.93 -33.13
N ILE A 450 -15.61 24.15 -33.71
CA ILE A 450 -15.52 22.74 -34.09
C ILE A 450 -14.75 22.67 -35.41
N THR A 451 -13.79 21.75 -35.58
CA THR A 451 -13.57 21.11 -36.88
C THR A 451 -12.96 19.71 -36.72
N SER A 452 -13.81 18.72 -36.92
CA SER A 452 -13.49 17.34 -37.28
C SER A 452 -12.96 17.27 -38.72
N LEU A 453 -11.98 16.41 -39.00
CA LEU A 453 -11.69 15.91 -40.34
C LEU A 453 -11.73 14.36 -40.38
N PRO A 454 -12.17 13.78 -41.51
CA PRO A 454 -12.66 12.40 -41.63
C PRO A 454 -11.57 11.41 -42.12
N PRO A 455 -11.88 10.10 -42.26
CA PRO A 455 -10.87 9.06 -42.44
C PRO A 455 -10.57 8.77 -43.91
N SER A 456 -9.36 8.26 -44.16
CA SER A 456 -9.00 7.36 -45.27
C SER A 456 -7.87 6.47 -44.82
#